data_AF-A0A554N9E5-F1
#
_entry.id   AF-A0A554N9E5-F1
#
_cell.length_a   1.000
_cell.length_b   1.000
_cell.length_c   1.000
_cell.angle_alpha   90.00
_cell.angle_beta   90.00
_cell.angle_gamma   90.00
#
_symmetry.space_group_name_H-M   'P 1'
#
loop_
_entity.id
_entity.type
_entity.pdbx_description
1 polymer ?
#
loop_
_entity_poly.entity_id
_entity_poly.type
_entity_poly.pdbx_seq_one_letter_code
_entity_poly.pdbx_strand_id
1 'polypeptide(L)'
;MNGAERTHSTAAGISDRVREIAGARGLPESELFERPLERGPEDLWEDLLLAQYLDGELDREEAIECAGRTKVERAERERDVVEEDVDWGSNA
;
A
#
# COMPACT_ATOMS: atom_id res chain seq x y z
N MET A 1 36.83 13.52 7.10
CA MET A 1 36.34 13.71 8.49
C MET A 1 34.90 13.25 8.55
N ASN A 2 34.60 12.43 9.57
CA ASN A 2 33.29 11.96 10.04
C ASN A 2 32.39 11.15 9.09
N GLY A 3 32.71 9.85 9.00
CA GLY A 3 31.75 8.79 8.71
C GLY A 3 31.20 8.19 10.01
N ALA A 4 30.70 9.04 10.90
CA ALA A 4 29.96 8.63 12.08
C ALA A 4 28.52 9.13 11.92
N GLU A 5 27.57 8.23 12.20
CA GLU A 5 26.14 8.49 12.33
C GLU A 5 25.47 8.68 10.95
N ARG A 6 24.49 7.86 10.54
CA ARG A 6 23.24 7.67 11.26
C ARG A 6 22.67 6.29 10.99
N THR A 7 23.07 5.32 11.79
CA THR A 7 22.12 4.34 12.31
C THR A 7 21.22 5.09 13.31
N HIS A 8 20.34 5.97 12.81
CA HIS A 8 19.21 6.38 13.61
C HIS A 8 18.44 5.09 13.88
N SER A 9 18.30 4.72 15.15
CA SER A 9 17.29 3.75 15.59
C SER A 9 16.03 4.02 14.79
N THR A 10 15.50 3.01 14.10
CA THR A 10 14.39 3.13 13.13
C THR A 10 13.24 3.99 13.68
N ALA A 11 13.02 3.93 15.00
CA ALA A 11 12.06 4.77 15.72
C ALA A 11 12.34 6.29 15.62
N ALA A 12 13.58 6.74 15.83
CA ALA A 12 13.93 8.16 15.77
C ALA A 12 13.78 8.74 14.36
N GLY A 13 14.18 7.97 13.34
CA GLY A 13 14.02 8.38 11.94
C GLY A 13 12.55 8.42 11.49
N ILE A 14 11.71 7.53 12.02
CA ILE A 14 10.26 7.57 11.77
C ILE A 14 9.62 8.77 12.46
N SER A 15 9.96 9.05 13.72
CA SER A 15 9.44 10.22 14.45
C SER A 15 9.75 11.55 13.76
N ASP A 16 10.96 11.71 13.21
CA ASP A 16 11.32 12.94 12.49
C ASP A 16 10.49 13.13 11.22
N ARG A 17 10.22 12.05 10.47
CA ARG A 17 9.34 12.09 9.28
C ARG A 17 7.90 12.41 9.65
N VAL A 18 7.40 11.84 10.75
CA VAL A 18 6.03 12.13 11.23
C VAL A 18 5.88 13.60 11.59
N ARG A 19 6.86 14.17 12.30
CA ARG A 19 6.87 15.60 12.65
C ARG A 19 6.88 16.50 11.42
N GLU A 20 7.66 16.14 10.40
CA GLU A 20 7.72 16.89 9.13
C GLU A 20 6.37 16.88 8.41
N ILE A 21 5.72 15.71 8.31
CA ILE A 21 4.40 15.58 7.68
C ILE A 21 3.32 16.32 8.48
N ALA A 22 3.37 16.26 9.82
CA ALA A 22 2.44 16.95 10.71
C ALA A 22 2.52 18.47 10.50
N GLY A 23 3.75 18.99 10.50
CA GLY A 23 4.01 20.40 10.22
C GLY A 23 3.52 20.84 8.83
N ALA A 24 3.78 20.05 7.80
CA ALA A 24 3.35 20.36 6.44
C ALA A 24 1.83 20.35 6.25
N ARG A 25 1.11 19.51 7.01
CA ARG A 25 -0.35 19.36 6.92
C ARG A 25 -1.13 20.19 7.94
N GLY A 26 -0.44 20.82 8.90
CA GLY A 26 -1.07 21.56 9.99
C GLY A 26 -1.89 20.67 10.93
N LEU A 27 -1.57 19.38 11.01
CA LEU A 27 -2.26 18.41 11.86
C LEU A 27 -1.36 18.04 13.05
N PRO A 28 -1.92 17.73 14.23
CA PRO A 28 -1.15 17.17 15.32
C PRO A 28 -0.56 15.80 14.93
N GLU A 29 0.65 15.49 15.44
CA GLU A 29 1.30 14.20 15.19
C GLU A 29 0.40 13.01 15.59
N SER A 30 -0.40 13.13 16.66
CA SER A 30 -1.35 12.09 17.10
C SER A 30 -2.38 11.73 16.03
N GLU A 31 -2.88 12.72 15.30
CA GLU A 31 -3.87 12.51 14.25
C GLU A 31 -3.28 11.84 12.99
N LEU A 32 -1.96 11.96 12.78
CA LEU A 32 -1.25 11.17 11.78
C LEU A 32 -1.06 9.71 12.19
N PHE A 33 -1.12 9.37 13.48
CA PHE A 33 -1.08 7.98 13.94
C PHE A 33 -2.47 7.37 14.01
N GLU A 34 -3.46 8.12 14.48
CA GLU A 34 -4.81 7.61 14.69
C GLU A 34 -5.54 7.34 13.37
N ARG A 35 -5.51 8.28 12.41
CA ARG A 35 -6.25 8.13 11.15
C ARG A 35 -5.81 6.91 10.31
N PRO A 36 -4.51 6.60 10.16
CA PRO A 36 -4.08 5.38 9.48
C PRO A 36 -4.29 4.13 10.31
N LEU A 37 -4.38 4.20 11.65
CA LEU A 37 -4.72 3.03 12.47
C LEU A 37 -6.21 2.68 12.37
N GLU A 38 -7.07 3.66 12.08
CA GLU A 38 -8.53 3.47 11.89
C GLU A 38 -8.91 2.97 10.48
N ARG A 39 -8.00 3.07 9.50
CA ARG A 39 -8.25 2.67 8.09
C ARG A 39 -7.23 1.70 7.52
N GLY A 40 -6.02 1.71 8.06
CA GLY A 40 -4.91 0.90 7.60
C GLY A 40 -5.16 -0.60 7.73
N PRO A 41 -5.80 -1.10 8.81
CA PRO A 41 -6.18 -2.51 8.87
C PRO A 41 -7.13 -2.93 7.75
N GLU A 42 -8.11 -2.08 7.42
CA GLU A 42 -9.07 -2.32 6.35
C GLU A 42 -8.40 -2.26 4.97
N ASP A 43 -7.58 -1.24 4.71
CA ASP A 43 -6.84 -1.09 3.45
C ASP A 43 -5.89 -2.30 3.23
N LEU A 44 -5.17 -2.73 4.27
CA LEU A 44 -4.28 -3.91 4.21
C LEU A 44 -5.05 -5.22 4.02
N TRP A 45 -6.25 -5.32 4.61
CA TRP A 45 -7.11 -6.48 4.42
C TRP A 45 -7.63 -6.58 2.99
N GLU A 46 -8.02 -5.45 2.40
CA GLU A 46 -8.43 -5.38 1.01
C GLU A 46 -7.28 -5.71 0.05
N ASP A 47 -6.08 -5.20 0.30
CA ASP A 47 -4.88 -5.54 -0.49
C ASP A 47 -4.61 -7.06 -0.45
N LEU A 48 -4.77 -7.69 0.71
CA LEU A 48 -4.62 -9.14 0.86
C LEU A 48 -5.69 -9.93 0.08
N LEU A 49 -6.94 -9.45 0.05
CA LEU A 49 -8.02 -10.08 -0.71
C LEU A 49 -7.80 -9.97 -2.21
N LEU A 50 -7.36 -8.80 -2.68
CA LEU A 50 -7.04 -8.59 -4.09
C LEU A 50 -5.84 -9.44 -4.54
N ALA A 51 -4.83 -9.60 -3.68
CA ALA A 51 -3.69 -10.48 -3.96
C ALA A 51 -4.14 -11.94 -4.13
N GLN A 52 -4.92 -12.48 -3.17
CA GLN A 52 -5.46 -13.84 -3.27
C GLN A 52 -6.34 -14.04 -4.51
N TYR A 53 -7.13 -13.03 -4.88
CA TYR A 53 -7.92 -13.06 -6.11
C TYR A 53 -7.04 -13.13 -7.36
N LEU A 54 -6.00 -12.29 -7.46
CA LEU A 54 -5.08 -12.28 -8.59
C LEU A 54 -4.25 -13.57 -8.69
N ASP A 55 -3.94 -14.20 -7.54
CA ASP A 55 -3.26 -15.50 -7.47
C ASP A 55 -4.21 -16.69 -7.76
N GLY A 56 -5.51 -16.43 -7.94
CA GLY A 56 -6.52 -17.45 -8.23
C GLY A 56 -6.95 -18.28 -7.01
N GLU A 57 -6.62 -17.83 -5.80
CA GLU A 57 -6.98 -18.45 -4.53
C GLU A 57 -8.39 -18.04 -4.06
N LEU A 58 -8.93 -16.95 -4.61
CA LEU A 58 -10.27 -16.43 -4.31
C LEU A 58 -11.08 -16.30 -5.60
N ASP A 59 -12.35 -16.72 -5.58
CA ASP A 59 -13.23 -16.57 -6.74
C ASP A 59 -13.62 -15.09 -6.94
N ARG A 60 -13.98 -14.73 -8.17
CA ARG A 60 -14.31 -13.34 -8.54
C ARG A 60 -15.51 -12.81 -7.76
N GLU A 61 -16.57 -13.61 -7.64
CA GLU A 61 -17.76 -13.23 -6.86
C GLU A 61 -17.41 -12.99 -5.40
N GLU A 62 -16.57 -13.85 -4.79
CA GLU A 62 -16.12 -13.70 -3.40
C GLU A 62 -15.24 -12.45 -3.21
N ALA A 63 -14.35 -12.18 -4.16
CA ALA A 63 -13.53 -10.96 -4.19
C ALA A 63 -14.41 -9.70 -4.24
N ILE A 64 -15.48 -9.73 -5.04
CA ILE A 64 -16.43 -8.63 -5.17
C ILE A 64 -17.23 -8.42 -3.89
N GLU A 65 -17.63 -9.50 -3.21
CA GLU A 65 -18.34 -9.41 -1.93
C GLU A 65 -17.47 -8.81 -0.83
N CYS A 66 -16.19 -9.16 -0.79
CA CYS A 66 -15.29 -8.70 0.28
C CYS A 66 -14.63 -7.33 0.00
N ALA A 67 -14.09 -7.11 -1.20
CA ALA A 67 -13.35 -5.87 -1.55
C ALA A 67 -14.17 -4.87 -2.37
N GLY A 68 -15.29 -5.31 -2.96
CA GLY A 68 -16.15 -4.48 -3.79
C GLY A 68 -15.76 -4.49 -5.27
N ARG A 69 -16.80 -4.48 -6.12
CA ARG A 69 -16.69 -4.61 -7.58
C ARG A 69 -15.69 -3.64 -8.22
N THR A 70 -15.71 -2.37 -7.83
CA THR A 70 -14.84 -1.34 -8.41
C THR A 70 -13.37 -1.65 -8.19
N LYS A 71 -13.00 -2.23 -7.04
CA LYS A 71 -11.60 -2.55 -6.71
C LYS A 71 -11.14 -3.78 -7.50
N VAL A 72 -11.98 -4.81 -7.58
CA VAL A 72 -11.72 -6.00 -8.40
C VAL A 72 -11.52 -5.63 -9.88
N GLU A 73 -12.43 -4.84 -10.45
CA GLU A 73 -12.32 -4.39 -11.86
C GLU A 73 -11.10 -3.50 -12.12
N ARG A 74 -10.62 -2.79 -11.09
CA ARG A 74 -9.37 -2.04 -11.18
C ARG A 74 -8.17 -2.98 -11.19
N ALA A 75 -8.11 -3.92 -10.25
CA ALA A 75 -7.03 -4.90 -10.16
C ALA A 75 -6.91 -5.75 -11.43
N GLU A 76 -8.04 -6.16 -12.01
CA GLU A 76 -8.08 -6.87 -13.31
C GLU A 76 -7.41 -6.04 -14.43
N ARG A 77 -7.77 -4.76 -14.57
CA ARG A 77 -7.14 -3.88 -15.58
C ARG A 77 -5.65 -3.67 -15.35
N GLU A 78 -5.25 -3.48 -14.09
CA GLU A 78 -3.85 -3.27 -13.75
C GLU A 78 -3.02 -4.53 -14.08
N ARG A 79 -3.54 -5.73 -13.79
CA ARG A 79 -2.92 -6.99 -14.21
C ARG A 79 -2.76 -7.06 -15.74
N ASP A 80 -3.83 -6.79 -16.49
CA ASP A 80 -3.80 -6.90 -17.95
C ASP A 80 -2.74 -5.96 -18.57
N VAL A 81 -2.58 -4.74 -18.04
CA VAL A 81 -1.55 -3.78 -18.49
C VAL A 81 -0.14 -4.30 -18.16
N VAL A 82 0.06 -4.85 -16.96
CA VAL A 82 1.37 -5.40 -16.57
C VAL A 82 1.71 -6.64 -17.41
N GLU A 83 0.74 -7.50 -17.70
CA GLU A 83 0.92 -8.66 -18.57
C GLU A 83 1.30 -8.24 -19.99
N GLU A 84 0.65 -7.21 -20.55
CA GLU A 84 1.00 -6.63 -21.86
C GLU A 84 2.46 -6.14 -21.90
N ASP A 85 2.90 -5.43 -20.86
CA ASP A 85 4.28 -4.95 -20.73
C ASP A 85 5.30 -6.10 -20.62
N VAL A 86 4.98 -7.16 -19.87
CA VAL A 86 5.83 -8.35 -19.72
C VAL A 86 5.93 -9.13 -21.03
N ASP A 87 4.81 -9.29 -21.74
CA ASP A 87 4.77 -9.94 -23.05
C ASP A 87 5.60 -9.16 -24.08
N TRP A 88 5.50 -7.83 -24.08
CA TRP A 88 6.34 -6.99 -24.93
C TRP A 88 7.84 -7.19 -24.64
N GLY A 89 8.23 -7.24 -23.36
CA GLY A 89 9.63 -7.44 -22.95
C GLY A 89 10.16 -8.85 -23.19
N SER A 90 9.29 -9.86 -23.15
CA SER A 90 9.66 -11.28 -23.33
C SER A 90 9.73 -11.70 -24.80
N ASN A 91 9.10 -10.93 -25.70
CA ASN A 91 9.07 -11.20 -27.14
C ASN A 91 10.02 -10.30 -27.97
N ALA A 92 10.95 -9.61 -27.30
CA ALA A 92 11.94 -8.70 -27.86
C ALA A 92 13.34 -9.32 -28.06
#